data_AF-A0A536SX39-F1
#
_entry.id   AF-A0A536SX39-F1
#
_cell.length_a   1.000
_cell.length_b   1.000
_cell.length_c   1.000
_cell.angle_alpha   90.00
_cell.angle_beta   90.00
_cell.angle_gamma   90.00
#
_symmetry.space_group_name_H-M   'P 1'
#
loop_
_entity.id
_entity.type
_entity.pdbx_description
1 polymer ?
#
loop_
_entity_poly.entity_id
_entity_poly.type
_entity_poly.pdbx_seq_one_letter_code
_entity_poly.pdbx_strand_id
1 'polypeptide(L)' 'MAPLAREAELLQKLKQMEENAWLLFSELPPCVARTRALHVFLDAKDLKARLEQLRNAPTESVE' A
#
# COMPACT_ATOMS: atom_id res chain seq x y z
N MET A 1 10.31 -20.61 -1.88
CA MET A 1 9.82 -19.59 -0.92
C MET A 1 8.30 -19.55 -1.02
N ALA A 2 7.59 -19.70 0.10
CA ALA A 2 6.14 -19.82 0.10
C ALA A 2 5.46 -18.49 -0.30
N PRO A 3 4.39 -18.51 -1.12
CA PRO A 3 3.71 -17.31 -1.63
C PRO A 3 3.21 -16.36 -0.52
N LEU A 4 2.82 -16.91 0.64
CA LEU A 4 2.34 -16.16 1.81
C LEU A 4 3.42 -15.24 2.42
N ALA A 5 4.69 -15.65 2.38
CA ALA A 5 5.79 -14.85 2.93
C ALA A 5 6.05 -13.60 2.08
N ARG A 6 5.87 -13.71 0.75
CA ARG A 6 6.04 -12.61 -0.20
C ARG A 6 4.91 -11.59 -0.11
N GLU A 7 3.70 -12.05 0.17
CA GLU A 7 2.54 -11.19 0.38
C GLU A 7 2.65 -10.39 1.69
N ALA A 8 3.04 -11.03 2.79
CA ALA A 8 3.29 -10.34 4.05
C ALA A 8 4.40 -9.28 3.93
N GLU A 9 5.49 -9.60 3.23
CA GLU A 9 6.56 -8.64 2.92
C GLU A 9 6.05 -7.45 2.08
N LEU A 10 5.19 -7.72 1.09
CA LEU A 10 4.61 -6.67 0.24
C LEU A 10 3.69 -5.74 1.04
N LEU A 11 2.82 -6.28 1.90
CA LEU A 11 1.96 -5.50 2.78
C LEU A 11 2.79 -4.61 3.73
N GLN A 12 3.88 -5.13 4.27
CA GLN A 12 4.80 -4.35 5.11
C GLN A 12 5.43 -3.20 4.33
N LYS A 13 5.89 -3.44 3.10
CA LYS A 13 6.46 -2.40 2.23
C LYS A 13 5.44 -1.32 1.89
N LEU A 14 4.18 -1.70 1.61
CA LEU A 14 3.12 -0.75 1.32
C LEU A 14 2.78 0.12 2.54
N LYS A 15 2.74 -0.49 3.73
CA LYS A 15 2.56 0.26 4.98
C LYS A 15 3.68 1.29 5.19
N GLN A 16 4.94 0.89 4.99
CA GLN A 16 6.06 1.82 5.14
C GLN A 16 6.02 2.95 4.08
N MET A 17 5.58 2.65 2.87
CA MET A 17 5.42 3.63 1.80
C MET A 17 4.31 4.64 2.11
N GLU A 18 3.19 4.18 2.65
CA GLU A 18 2.09 5.01 3.12
C GLU A 18 2.56 5.99 4.21
N GLU A 19 3.25 5.49 5.24
CA GLU A 19 3.79 6.30 6.34
C GLU A 19 4.78 7.36 5.83
N ASN A 20 5.72 6.97 4.96
CA ASN A 20 6.72 7.90 4.40
C ASN A 20 6.11 8.96 3.49
N ALA A 21 5.16 8.57 2.63
CA ALA A 21 4.49 9.48 1.71
C ALA A 21 3.59 10.48 2.47
N TRP A 22 2.93 10.01 3.53
CA TRP A 22 2.14 10.88 4.41
C TRP A 22 3.02 11.91 5.13
N LEU A 23 4.16 11.48 5.67
CA LEU A 23 5.13 12.38 6.30
C LEU A 23 5.61 13.45 5.32
N LEU A 24 6.02 13.05 4.10
CA LEU A 24 6.45 13.99 3.07
C LEU A 24 5.35 14.97 2.66
N PHE A 25 4.11 14.50 2.50
CA PHE A 25 2.98 15.36 2.18
C PHE A 25 2.69 16.41 3.28
N SER A 26 2.90 16.02 4.53
CA SER A 26 2.64 16.86 5.71
C SER A 26 3.70 17.95 5.90
N GLU A 27 4.96 17.60 5.65
CA GLU A 27 6.12 18.49 5.90
C GLU A 27 6.45 19.39 4.69
N LEU A 28 6.16 18.96 3.46
CA LEU A 28 6.53 19.74 2.27
C LEU A 28 5.66 21.00 2.12
N PRO A 29 6.25 22.14 1.71
CA PRO A 29 5.49 23.31 1.31
C PRO A 29 4.67 23.03 0.03
N PRO A 30 3.71 23.90 -0.35
CA PRO A 30 2.96 23.76 -1.60
C PRO A 30 3.90 23.69 -2.82
N CYS A 31 4.10 22.49 -3.34
CA CYS A 31 4.95 22.25 -4.50
C CYS A 31 4.55 20.93 -5.19
N VAL A 32 5.10 20.70 -6.39
CA VAL A 32 4.83 19.48 -7.16
C VAL A 32 5.22 18.22 -6.38
N ALA A 33 6.29 18.27 -5.58
CA ALA A 33 6.71 17.13 -4.76
C ALA A 33 5.67 16.78 -3.68
N ARG A 34 5.03 17.79 -3.05
CA ARG A 34 3.94 17.58 -2.10
C ARG A 34 2.75 16.88 -2.75
N THR A 35 2.32 17.34 -3.93
CA THR A 35 1.23 16.71 -4.68
C THR A 35 1.57 15.26 -5.05
N ARG A 36 2.82 15.01 -5.47
CA ARG A 36 3.29 13.64 -5.74
C ARG A 36 3.27 12.76 -4.49
N ALA A 37 3.68 13.28 -3.33
CA ALA A 37 3.62 12.54 -2.08
C ALA A 37 2.18 12.14 -1.73
N LEU A 38 1.19 13.02 -1.98
CA LEU A 38 -0.23 12.68 -1.82
C LEU A 38 -0.66 11.53 -2.74
N HIS A 39 -0.30 11.57 -4.02
CA HIS A 39 -0.64 10.50 -4.95
C HIS A 39 -0.02 9.17 -4.55
N VAL A 40 1.26 9.15 -4.18
CA VAL A 40 1.93 7.93 -3.71
C VAL A 40 1.26 7.37 -2.46
N PHE A 41 0.85 8.22 -1.52
CA PHE A 41 0.10 7.81 -0.34
C PHE A 41 -1.24 7.14 -0.72
N LEU A 42 -2.00 7.76 -1.62
CA LEU A 42 -3.29 7.23 -2.07
C LEU A 42 -3.12 5.89 -2.81
N ASP A 43 -2.16 5.81 -3.74
CA ASP A 43 -1.87 4.60 -4.50
C ASP A 43 -1.43 3.45 -3.59
N ALA A 44 -0.55 3.71 -2.61
CA ALA A 44 -0.10 2.72 -1.65
C ALA A 44 -1.24 2.21 -0.76
N LYS A 45 -2.11 3.13 -0.30
CA LYS A 45 -3.28 2.79 0.52
C LYS A 45 -4.27 1.91 -0.24
N ASP A 46 -4.59 2.28 -1.49
CA ASP A 46 -5.51 1.52 -2.34
C ASP A 46 -4.95 0.15 -2.70
N LEU A 47 -3.65 0.07 -3.04
CA LEU A 47 -3.01 -1.20 -3.34
C LEU A 47 -2.97 -2.14 -2.13
N LYS A 48 -2.70 -1.59 -0.94
CA LYS A 48 -2.73 -2.35 0.32
C LYS A 48 -4.14 -2.91 0.59
N ALA A 49 -5.18 -2.08 0.47
CA ALA A 49 -6.56 -2.50 0.67
C ALA A 49 -6.97 -3.62 -0.31
N ARG A 50 -6.57 -3.52 -1.59
CA ARG A 50 -6.84 -4.56 -2.59
C ARG A 50 -6.14 -5.88 -2.28
N LEU A 51 -4.91 -5.84 -1.78
CA LEU A 51 -4.19 -7.05 -1.37
C LEU A 51 -4.83 -7.68 -0.13
N GLU A 52 -5.21 -6.88 0.86
CA GLU A 52 -5.93 -7.38 2.04
C GLU A 52 -7.29 -8.00 1.68
N GLN A 53 -8.00 -7.43 0.70
CA GLN A 53 -9.22 -8.01 0.15
C GLN A 53 -8.97 -9.34 -0.57
N LEU A 54 -7.91 -9.43 -1.38
CA LEU A 54 -7.54 -10.69 -2.05
C LEU A 54 -7.17 -11.79 -1.05
N ARG A 55 -6.52 -11.42 0.06
CA ARG A 55 -6.19 -12.36 1.15
C ARG A 55 -7.44 -12.87 1.88
N ASN A 56 -8.41 -11.98 2.10
CA ASN A 56 -9.63 -12.27 2.84
C ASN A 56 -10.77 -12.75 1.94
N ALA A 57 -10.57 -12.78 0.61
CA ALA A 57 -11.54 -13.32 -0.32
C ALA A 57 -11.72 -14.81 0.00
N PRO A 58 -12.97 -15.30 0.13
CA PRO A 58 -13.19 -16.72 0.29
C PRO A 58 -12.57 -17.43 -0.92
N THR A 59 -11.64 -18.35 -0.65
CA THR A 59 -11.24 -19.38 -1.62
C THR A 59 -12.49 -20.18 -1.94
N GLU A 60 -13.25 -19.76 -2.94
CA GLU A 60 -14.27 -20.61 -3.52
C GLU A 60 -13.55 -21.83 -4.11
N SER A 61 -13.77 -22.96 -3.44
CA SER A 61 -13.47 -24.29 -3.91
C SER A 61 -14.06 -24.44 -5.30
N VAL A 62 -13.20 -24.48 -6.31
CA VAL A 62 -13.59 -25.00 -7.63
C VAL A 62 -13.68 -26.52 -7.43
N GLU A 63 -14.91 -27.00 -7.20
CA GLU A 63 -15.29 -28.41 -7.38
C GLU A 63 -15.17 -28.84 -8.85
#